data_AF-A0A1H8TSP2-F1
#
_entry.id   AF-A0A1H8TSP2-F1
#
_cell.length_a   1.000
_cell.length_b   1.000
_cell.length_c   1.000
_cell.angle_alpha   90.00
_cell.angle_beta   90.00
_cell.angle_gamma   90.00
#
_symmetry.space_group_name_H-M   'P 1'
#
loop_
_entity.id
_entity.type
_entity.pdbx_description
1 polymer ?
#
loop_
_entity_poly.entity_id
_entity_poly.type
_entity_poly.pdbx_seq_one_letter_code
_entity_poly.pdbx_strand_id
1 'polypeptide(L)'
;MHAANPRHWLALVAIMLAFLPVVLDMTILTVAMPTLTLALGASAAEVLWIMDIYPLLMAGLLVPMGTLADRLGNRRLLLIGLVVFGVASLLAALASTTTWLIAARVLLAFGGAMIMPCVLGIIRRTFEDEQERATALGL
;
A
#
# COMPACT_ATOMS: atom_id res chain seq x y z
N MET A 1 -12.30 30.58 -9.96
CA MET A 1 -11.01 29.90 -9.68
C MET A 1 -10.88 29.75 -8.17
N HIS A 2 -11.50 28.71 -7.59
CA HIS A 2 -11.29 28.40 -6.18
C HIS A 2 -9.88 27.85 -6.06
N ALA A 3 -8.96 28.63 -5.48
CA ALA A 3 -7.60 28.19 -5.24
C ALA A 3 -7.63 26.85 -4.50
N ALA A 4 -7.20 25.79 -5.18
CA ALA A 4 -7.04 24.47 -4.61
C ALA A 4 -6.20 24.62 -3.34
N ASN A 5 -6.83 24.37 -2.19
CA ASN A 5 -6.20 24.61 -0.89
C ASN A 5 -4.88 23.80 -0.85
N PRO A 6 -3.69 24.43 -0.71
CA PRO A 6 -2.39 23.77 -0.88
C PRO A 6 -2.18 22.57 0.04
N ARG A 7 -2.95 22.51 1.15
CA ARG A 7 -3.03 21.35 2.06
C ARG A 7 -3.59 20.09 1.40
N HIS A 8 -4.52 20.18 0.45
CA HIS A 8 -5.06 19.02 -0.27
C HIS A 8 -4.03 18.42 -1.23
N TRP A 9 -3.24 19.27 -1.89
CA TRP A 9 -2.20 18.84 -2.82
C TRP A 9 -0.99 18.22 -2.09
N LEU A 10 -0.62 18.77 -0.92
CA LEU A 10 0.35 18.15 -0.01
C LEU A 10 -0.11 16.77 0.50
N ALA A 11 -1.39 16.60 0.80
CA ALA A 11 -1.94 15.30 1.19
C ALA A 11 -1.88 14.29 0.02
N LEU A 12 -2.18 14.73 -1.20
CA LEU A 12 -2.04 13.93 -2.42
C LEU A 12 -0.59 13.51 -2.65
N VAL A 13 0.36 14.44 -2.55
CA VAL A 13 1.80 14.12 -2.67
C VAL A 13 2.24 13.13 -1.60
N ALA A 14 1.79 13.29 -0.35
CA ALA A 14 2.11 12.34 0.73
C ALA A 14 1.50 10.94 0.47
N ILE A 15 0.28 10.89 -0.08
CA ILE A 15 -0.37 9.63 -0.49
C ILE A 15 0.40 9.00 -1.65
N MET A 16 0.79 9.76 -2.67
CA MET A 16 1.58 9.26 -3.80
C MET A 16 2.95 8.76 -3.34
N LEU A 17 3.62 9.49 -2.44
CA LEU A 17 4.88 9.06 -1.83
C LEU A 17 4.73 7.78 -1.01
N ALA A 18 3.60 7.62 -0.33
CA ALA A 18 3.28 6.41 0.43
C ALA A 18 2.91 5.22 -0.46
N PHE A 19 2.33 5.49 -1.62
CA PHE A 19 1.89 4.48 -2.58
C PHE A 19 3.03 3.99 -3.47
N LEU A 20 4.03 4.84 -3.73
CA LEU A 20 5.23 4.49 -4.49
C LEU A 20 5.91 3.21 -4.00
N PRO A 21 6.24 3.04 -2.71
CA PRO A 21 6.83 1.80 -2.23
C PRO A 21 5.91 0.58 -2.38
N VAL A 22 4.58 0.74 -2.35
CA VAL A 22 3.62 -0.34 -2.58
C VAL A 22 3.76 -0.89 -4.01
N VAL A 23 3.80 0.01 -4.99
CA VAL A 23 3.94 -0.33 -6.41
C VAL A 23 5.36 -0.84 -6.71
N LEU A 24 6.35 -0.24 -6.06
CA LEU A 24 7.74 -0.65 -6.18
C LEU A 24 8.01 -2.01 -5.55
N ASP A 25 7.32 -2.42 -4.48
CA ASP A 25 7.53 -3.74 -3.85
C ASP A 25 7.30 -4.89 -4.86
N MET A 26 6.23 -4.80 -5.66
CA MET A 26 5.93 -5.78 -6.72
C MET A 26 7.01 -5.85 -7.82
N THR A 27 7.55 -4.70 -8.21
CA THR A 27 8.55 -4.62 -9.29
C THR A 27 9.95 -4.95 -8.79
N ILE A 28 10.31 -4.48 -7.60
CA ILE A 28 11.58 -4.82 -6.93
C ILE A 28 11.65 -6.32 -6.69
N LEU A 29 10.56 -6.96 -6.29
CA LEU A 29 10.58 -8.41 -6.05
C LEU A 29 10.86 -9.23 -7.29
N THR A 30 10.24 -8.91 -8.42
CA THR A 30 10.44 -9.67 -9.66
C THR A 30 11.87 -9.50 -10.18
N VAL A 31 12.48 -8.34 -9.94
CA VAL A 31 13.87 -8.03 -10.32
C VAL A 31 14.90 -8.58 -9.32
N ALA A 32 14.63 -8.46 -8.02
CA ALA A 32 15.55 -8.87 -6.94
C ALA A 32 15.36 -10.34 -6.54
N MET A 33 14.31 -11.00 -7.01
CA MET A 33 13.99 -12.39 -6.70
C MET A 33 15.17 -13.36 -6.90
N PRO A 34 15.87 -13.33 -8.05
CA PRO A 34 17.01 -14.22 -8.27
C PRO A 34 18.07 -14.03 -7.18
N THR A 35 18.37 -12.77 -6.86
CA THR A 35 19.34 -12.36 -5.85
C THR A 35 18.90 -12.73 -4.43
N LEU A 36 17.61 -12.55 -4.11
CA LEU A 36 17.02 -12.92 -2.81
C LEU A 36 17.01 -14.43 -2.59
N THR A 37 16.74 -15.22 -3.64
CA THR A 37 16.74 -16.69 -3.55
C THR A 37 18.15 -17.22 -3.27
N LEU A 38 19.15 -16.64 -3.94
CA LEU A 38 20.57 -16.94 -3.72
C LEU A 38 21.07 -16.47 -2.35
N ALA A 39 20.70 -15.26 -1.92
CA ALA A 39 21.16 -14.66 -0.67
C ALA A 39 20.51 -15.27 0.58
N LEU A 40 19.24 -15.66 0.50
CA LEU A 40 18.48 -16.22 1.63
C LEU A 40 18.38 -17.76 1.59
N GLY A 41 18.85 -18.39 0.51
CA GLY A 41 18.70 -19.84 0.31
C GLY A 41 17.24 -20.27 0.24
N ALA A 42 16.34 -19.39 -0.23
CA ALA A 42 14.91 -19.62 -0.19
C ALA A 42 14.50 -20.80 -1.09
N SER A 43 13.63 -21.65 -0.57
CA SER A 43 13.01 -22.73 -1.35
C SER A 43 12.01 -22.18 -2.38
N ALA A 44 11.72 -22.97 -3.42
CA ALA A 44 10.72 -22.61 -4.42
C ALA A 44 9.32 -22.33 -3.82
N ALA A 45 8.97 -23.04 -2.73
CA ALA A 45 7.71 -22.82 -2.03
C ALA A 45 7.68 -21.47 -1.31
N GLU A 46 8.78 -21.08 -0.66
CA GLU A 46 8.87 -19.80 0.03
C GLU A 46 8.87 -18.62 -0.94
N VAL A 47 9.52 -18.77 -2.09
CA VAL A 47 9.45 -17.80 -3.18
C VAL A 47 8.01 -17.55 -3.63
N LEU A 48 7.23 -18.63 -3.81
CA LEU A 48 5.81 -18.53 -4.15
C LEU A 48 5.06 -17.73 -3.08
N TRP A 49 5.28 -18.06 -1.80
CA TRP A 49 4.68 -17.32 -0.69
C TRP A 49 5.06 -15.84 -0.68
N ILE A 50 6.33 -15.50 -0.94
CA ILE A 50 6.79 -14.10 -0.99
C ILE A 50 6.02 -13.31 -2.05
N MET A 51 5.73 -13.92 -3.21
CA MET A 51 4.99 -13.26 -4.30
C MET A 51 3.49 -13.23 -4.04
N ASP A 52 2.91 -14.33 -3.58
CA ASP A 52 1.46 -14.52 -3.57
C ASP A 52 0.79 -14.06 -2.27
N ILE A 53 1.51 -14.04 -1.13
CA ILE A 53 0.93 -13.69 0.17
C ILE A 53 0.32 -12.28 0.17
N TYR A 54 0.98 -11.33 -0.49
CA TYR A 54 0.56 -9.94 -0.56
C TYR A 54 -0.76 -9.77 -1.34
N PRO A 55 -0.87 -10.19 -2.63
CA PRO A 55 -2.12 -10.10 -3.37
C PRO A 55 -3.24 -10.95 -2.76
N LEU A 56 -2.94 -12.13 -2.18
CA LEU A 56 -3.94 -12.95 -1.48
C LEU A 56 -4.56 -12.23 -0.29
N LEU A 57 -3.74 -11.64 0.57
CA LEU A 57 -4.21 -10.87 1.71
C LEU A 57 -4.96 -9.62 1.26
N MET A 58 -4.44 -8.90 0.27
CA MET A 58 -5.11 -7.72 -0.29
C MET A 58 -6.51 -8.10 -0.78
N ALA A 59 -6.67 -9.18 -1.56
CA ALA A 59 -7.96 -9.62 -2.06
C ALA A 59 -8.97 -9.92 -0.93
N GLY A 60 -8.52 -10.55 0.15
CA GLY A 60 -9.38 -10.87 1.30
C GLY A 60 -9.66 -9.68 2.22
N LEU A 61 -8.72 -8.75 2.38
CA LEU A 61 -8.80 -7.63 3.32
C LEU A 61 -9.41 -6.37 2.71
N LEU A 62 -9.43 -6.23 1.38
CA LEU A 62 -9.91 -5.01 0.73
C LEU A 62 -11.37 -4.70 1.09
N VAL A 63 -12.24 -5.72 1.05
CA VAL A 63 -13.67 -5.58 1.38
C VAL A 63 -13.87 -5.18 2.85
N PRO A 64 -13.35 -5.93 3.85
CA PRO A 64 -13.54 -5.55 5.25
C PRO A 64 -12.87 -4.21 5.59
N MET A 65 -11.67 -3.92 5.05
CA MET A 65 -11.02 -2.62 5.29
C MET A 65 -11.77 -1.46 4.64
N GLY A 66 -12.42 -1.67 3.50
CA GLY A 66 -13.34 -0.69 2.90
C GLY A 66 -14.52 -0.38 3.83
N THR A 67 -15.19 -1.41 4.36
CA THR A 67 -16.29 -1.20 5.32
C THR A 67 -15.81 -0.53 6.62
N LEU A 68 -14.58 -0.83 7.06
CA LEU A 68 -13.97 -0.18 8.21
C LEU A 68 -13.66 1.29 7.91
N ALA A 69 -13.19 1.61 6.70
CA ALA A 69 -12.91 2.98 6.24
C ALA A 69 -14.17 3.84 6.29
N ASP A 70 -15.29 3.28 5.82
CA ASP A 70 -16.59 3.95 5.82
C ASP A 70 -17.10 4.24 7.24
N ARG A 71 -16.82 3.34 8.20
CA ARG A 71 -17.23 3.50 9.61
C ARG A 71 -16.30 4.41 10.42
N LEU A 72 -14.99 4.20 10.34
CA LEU A 72 -13.98 4.91 11.14
C LEU A 72 -13.63 6.29 10.55
N GLY A 73 -13.93 6.48 9.26
CA GLY A 73 -13.60 7.64 8.46
C GLY A 73 -12.29 7.44 7.68
N ASN A 74 -12.37 7.64 6.36
CA ASN A 74 -11.27 7.44 5.41
C ASN A 74 -9.96 8.11 5.83
N ARG A 75 -10.01 9.35 6.37
CA ARG A 75 -8.80 10.07 6.78
C ARG A 75 -8.06 9.39 7.94
N ARG A 76 -8.78 8.87 8.94
CA ARG A 76 -8.14 8.23 10.10
C ARG A 76 -7.55 6.88 9.71
N LEU A 77 -8.30 6.08 8.96
CA LEU A 77 -7.83 4.78 8.53
C LEU A 77 -6.67 4.88 7.54
N LEU A 78 -6.66 5.90 6.66
CA LEU A 78 -5.52 6.19 5.79
C LEU A 78 -4.24 6.46 6.60
N LEU A 79 -4.31 7.30 7.63
CA LEU A 79 -3.15 7.63 8.47
C LEU A 79 -2.65 6.41 9.25
N ILE A 80 -3.56 5.58 9.77
CA ILE A 80 -3.19 4.32 10.44
C ILE A 80 -2.53 3.37 9.45
N GLY A 81 -3.15 3.16 8.29
CA GLY A 81 -2.61 2.33 7.22
C GLY A 81 -1.23 2.79 6.78
N LEU A 82 -1.01 4.11 6.68
CA LEU A 82 0.29 4.69 6.36
C LEU A 82 1.36 4.38 7.40
N VAL A 83 1.04 4.51 8.69
CA VAL A 83 1.97 4.17 9.77
C VAL A 83 2.29 2.68 9.76
N VAL A 84 1.28 1.83 9.63
CA VAL A 84 1.46 0.36 9.54
C VAL A 84 2.33 0.01 8.35
N PHE A 85 2.05 0.57 7.18
CA PHE A 85 2.80 0.30 5.95
C PHE A 85 4.25 0.79 6.04
N GLY A 86 4.48 1.97 6.62
CA GLY A 86 5.83 2.52 6.82
C GLY A 86 6.67 1.66 7.77
N VAL A 87 6.10 1.23 8.90
CA VAL A 87 6.77 0.32 9.84
C VAL A 87 7.03 -1.04 9.19
N ALA A 88 6.05 -1.58 8.46
CA ALA A 88 6.20 -2.84 7.74
C ALA A 88 7.30 -2.78 6.67
N SER A 89 7.42 -1.65 5.96
CA SER A 89 8.50 -1.45 4.96
C SER A 89 9.88 -1.43 5.61
N LEU A 90 10.03 -0.78 6.77
CA LEU A 90 11.29 -0.82 7.52
C LEU A 90 11.64 -2.23 7.98
N LEU A 91 10.65 -2.99 8.47
CA LEU A 91 10.83 -4.39 8.87
C LEU A 91 11.22 -5.28 7.68
N ALA A 92 10.66 -5.03 6.50
CA ALA A 92 11.02 -5.73 5.27
C ALA A 92 12.45 -5.40 4.82
N ALA A 93 12.87 -4.13 4.92
CA ALA A 93 14.23 -3.71 4.59
C ALA A 93 15.29 -4.32 5.53
N LEU A 94 14.91 -4.62 6.78
CA LEU A 94 15.77 -5.27 7.78
C LEU A 94 15.65 -6.80 7.77
N ALA A 95 14.91 -7.39 6.83
CA ALA A 95 14.67 -8.82 6.79
C ALA A 95 15.97 -9.59 6.49
N SER A 96 16.41 -10.39 7.47
CA SER A 96 17.59 -11.26 7.33
C SER A 96 17.25 -12.72 7.00
N THR A 97 15.96 -13.08 7.04
CA THR A 97 15.49 -14.44 6.73
C THR A 97 14.24 -14.40 5.85
N THR A 98 14.03 -15.48 5.10
CA THR A 98 12.86 -15.65 4.23
C THR A 98 11.54 -15.54 5.00
N THR A 99 11.42 -16.21 6.15
CA THR A 99 10.21 -16.17 6.98
C THR A 99 9.93 -14.77 7.51
N TRP A 100 10.98 -14.01 7.87
CA TRP A 100 10.83 -12.62 8.30
C TRP A 100 10.31 -11.74 7.17
N LEU A 101 10.82 -11.94 5.95
CA LEU A 101 10.35 -11.22 4.77
C LEU A 101 8.87 -11.52 4.47
N ILE A 102 8.46 -12.79 4.56
CA ILE A 102 7.06 -13.20 4.39
C ILE A 102 6.18 -12.53 5.46
N ALA A 103 6.60 -12.54 6.74
CA ALA A 103 5.84 -11.88 7.80
C ALA A 103 5.73 -10.36 7.60
N ALA A 104 6.81 -9.71 7.16
CA ALA A 104 6.77 -8.29 6.80
C ALA A 104 5.81 -8.02 5.62
N ARG A 105 5.72 -8.94 4.64
CA ARG A 105 4.77 -8.85 3.52
C ARG A 105 3.32 -8.97 3.95
N VAL A 106 3.02 -9.83 4.92
CA VAL A 106 1.68 -9.89 5.53
C VAL A 106 1.30 -8.53 6.12
N LEU A 107 2.25 -7.90 6.81
CA LEU A 107 2.05 -6.60 7.44
C LEU A 107 1.90 -5.46 6.41
N LEU A 108 2.69 -5.51 5.34
CA LEU A 108 2.56 -4.60 4.18
C LEU A 108 1.18 -4.73 3.53
N ALA A 109 0.69 -5.96 3.32
CA ALA A 109 -0.63 -6.19 2.74
C ALA A 109 -1.75 -5.64 3.63
N PHE A 110 -1.61 -5.77 4.95
CA PHE A 110 -2.53 -5.15 5.91
C PHE A 110 -2.57 -3.63 5.80
N GLY A 111 -1.40 -2.97 5.75
CA GLY A 111 -1.30 -1.53 5.56
C GLY A 111 -1.85 -1.07 4.20
N GLY A 112 -1.51 -1.78 3.12
CA GLY A 112 -1.99 -1.51 1.77
C GLY A 112 -3.51 -1.63 1.64
N ALA A 113 -4.11 -2.64 2.27
CA ALA A 113 -5.55 -2.88 2.24
C ALA A 113 -6.34 -1.79 2.97
N MET A 114 -5.72 -1.12 3.95
CA MET A 114 -6.31 0.07 4.60
C MET A 114 -6.22 1.32 3.71
N ILE A 115 -5.10 1.50 3.00
CA ILE A 115 -4.82 2.70 2.20
C ILE A 115 -5.73 2.75 0.96
N MET A 116 -5.77 1.68 0.17
CA MET A 116 -6.49 1.62 -1.12
C MET A 116 -7.95 2.13 -1.08
N PRO A 117 -8.84 1.62 -0.21
CA PRO A 117 -10.23 2.07 -0.17
C PRO A 117 -10.34 3.53 0.32
N CYS A 118 -9.45 3.95 1.24
CA CYS A 118 -9.45 5.30 1.78
C CYS A 118 -9.05 6.34 0.72
N VAL A 119 -8.09 6.03 -0.15
CA VAL A 119 -7.66 6.93 -1.24
C VAL A 119 -8.83 7.23 -2.17
N LEU A 120 -9.55 6.20 -2.63
CA LEU A 120 -10.72 6.37 -3.49
C LEU A 120 -11.82 7.18 -2.79
N GLY A 121 -12.08 6.88 -1.52
CA GLY A 121 -13.08 7.59 -0.72
C GLY A 121 -12.76 9.06 -0.44
N ILE A 122 -11.47 9.42 -0.29
CA ILE A 122 -11.02 10.80 -0.10
C ILE A 122 -11.09 11.57 -1.41
N ILE A 123 -10.61 10.99 -2.52
CA ILE A 123 -10.67 11.63 -3.84
C ILE A 123 -12.12 11.98 -4.20
N ARG A 124 -13.05 11.02 -4.03
CA ARG A 124 -14.48 11.23 -4.32
C ARG A 124 -15.15 12.31 -3.47
N ARG A 125 -14.65 12.57 -2.26
CA ARG A 125 -15.18 13.62 -1.36
C ARG A 125 -14.49 14.97 -1.53
N THR A 126 -13.27 14.98 -2.03
CA THR A 126 -12.45 16.21 -2.15
C THR A 126 -12.65 16.88 -3.51
N PHE A 127 -12.87 16.09 -4.56
CA PHE A 127 -13.11 16.58 -5.91
C PHE A 127 -14.58 16.35 -6.28
N GLU A 128 -15.39 17.39 -6.10
CA GLU A 128 -16.81 17.41 -6.51
C GLU A 128 -16.95 17.53 -8.04
N ASP A 129 -15.97 18.14 -8.71
CA ASP A 129 -15.94 18.29 -10.17
C ASP A 129 -15.42 17.02 -10.87
N GLU A 130 -16.17 16.54 -11.85
CA GLU A 130 -15.97 15.23 -12.47
C GLU A 130 -14.69 15.18 -13.32
N GLN A 131 -14.30 16.31 -13.93
CA GLN A 131 -13.03 16.45 -14.67
C GLN A 131 -11.81 16.51 -13.75
N GLU A 132 -11.89 17.22 -12.62
CA GLU A 132 -10.80 17.25 -11.64
C GLU A 132 -10.63 15.88 -10.97
N ARG A 133 -11.74 15.19 -10.68
CA ARG A 133 -11.72 13.83 -10.14
C ARG A 133 -11.08 12.82 -11.10
N ALA A 134 -11.37 12.90 -12.40
CA ALA A 134 -10.76 12.04 -13.40
C ALA A 134 -9.24 12.29 -13.53
N THR A 135 -8.81 13.55 -13.44
CA THR A 135 -7.39 13.93 -13.49
C THR A 135 -6.66 13.47 -12.23
N ALA A 136 -7.27 13.61 -11.04
CA ALA A 136 -6.71 13.13 -9.78
C ALA A 136 -6.66 11.59 -9.66
N LEU A 137 -7.56 10.87 -10.34
CA LEU A 137 -7.50 9.41 -10.45
C LEU A 137 -6.48 8.93 -11.50
N GLY A 138 -6.14 9.77 -12.48
CA GLY A 138 -5.20 9.44 -13.56
C GLY A 138 -3.73 9.76 -13.24
N LEU A 139 -3.46 10.52 -12.19
CA LEU A 139 -2.12 10.82 -11.65
C LEU A 139 -1.68 9.75 -10.66
#